data_AF-A0A963EMX7-F1
#
_entry.id   AF-A0A963EMX7-F1
#
_cell.length_a   1.000
_cell.length_b   1.000
_cell.length_c   1.000
_cell.angle_alpha   90.00
_cell.angle_beta   90.00
_cell.angle_gamma   90.00
#
_symmetry.space_group_name_H-M   'P 1'
#
loop_
_entity.id
_entity.type
_entity.pdbx_description
1 polymer ?
#
loop_
_entity_poly.entity_id
_entity_poly.type
_entity_poly.pdbx_seq_one_letter_code
_entity_poly.pdbx_strand_id
1 'polypeptide(L)'
;EPVVIKMLAMSRDKQSDTFADYIAGLRIVPVAISYELDPCDAMKARELHQLATHGSYRKGEQEDIESIGKGIAGQKGRVHVAFGTPLAGGLETPEAVAAEVDRQVISGFCLHPTNLYAYARLYGAAAPLPPNARREAGDCTEAEFNARIDAMPEEQRPFALGIYANAVVSKLSAAGQPVPSPC
;
A
#
# COMPACT_ATOMS: atom_id res chain seq x y z
N GLU A 1 0.36 -10.36 -12.97
CA GLU A 1 0.88 -9.79 -14.24
C GLU A 1 0.78 -8.26 -14.22
N PRO A 2 1.76 -7.51 -14.75
CA PRO A 2 1.76 -6.05 -14.76
C PRO A 2 0.92 -5.49 -15.94
N VAL A 3 -0.41 -5.63 -15.84
CA VAL A 3 -1.36 -5.29 -16.94
C VAL A 3 -1.27 -3.83 -17.36
N VAL A 4 -1.16 -2.89 -16.42
CA VAL A 4 -1.04 -1.46 -16.74
C VAL A 4 0.19 -1.17 -17.58
N ILE A 5 1.34 -1.78 -17.26
CA ILE A 5 2.57 -1.59 -18.03
C ILE A 5 2.42 -2.18 -19.43
N LYS A 6 1.78 -3.35 -19.56
CA LYS A 6 1.46 -3.93 -20.87
C LYS A 6 0.57 -3.00 -21.70
N MET A 7 -0.46 -2.39 -21.09
CA MET A 7 -1.34 -1.42 -21.75
C MET A 7 -0.58 -0.17 -22.21
N LEU A 8 0.29 0.40 -21.38
CA LEU A 8 1.14 1.53 -21.77
C LEU A 8 2.04 1.17 -22.96
N ALA A 9 2.57 -0.05 -23.00
CA ALA A 9 3.41 -0.53 -24.08
C ALA A 9 2.65 -0.86 -25.38
N MET A 10 1.31 -0.87 -25.39
CA MET A 10 0.53 -1.14 -26.61
C MET A 10 0.67 -0.05 -27.67
N SER A 11 0.93 1.20 -27.26
CA SER A 11 1.16 2.33 -28.16
C SER A 11 2.60 2.44 -28.66
N ARG A 12 3.49 1.50 -28.31
CA ARG A 12 4.87 1.46 -28.81
C ARG A 12 4.90 1.09 -30.29
N ASP A 13 5.63 1.86 -31.08
CA ASP A 13 6.02 1.42 -32.42
C ASP A 13 7.11 0.35 -32.32
N LYS A 14 6.76 -0.89 -32.70
CA LYS A 14 7.66 -2.05 -32.59
C LYS A 14 8.76 -2.05 -33.66
N GLN A 15 8.69 -1.19 -34.67
CA GLN A 15 9.67 -1.12 -35.74
C GLN A 15 10.82 -0.16 -35.40
N SER A 16 10.54 0.90 -34.64
CA SER A 16 11.48 1.98 -34.34
C SER A 16 12.00 1.96 -32.90
N ASP A 17 11.19 1.53 -31.93
CA ASP A 17 11.54 1.60 -30.51
C ASP A 17 11.74 0.23 -29.86
N THR A 18 12.81 0.12 -29.05
CA THR A 18 12.91 -0.97 -28.09
C THR A 18 11.89 -0.79 -26.96
N PHE A 19 11.56 -1.85 -26.23
CA PHE A 19 10.70 -1.73 -25.05
C PHE A 19 11.29 -0.76 -24.02
N ALA A 20 12.59 -0.91 -23.74
CA ALA A 20 13.29 -0.13 -22.74
C ALA A 20 13.32 1.37 -23.09
N ASP A 21 13.61 1.71 -24.35
CA ASP A 21 13.67 3.10 -24.81
C ASP A 21 12.29 3.75 -24.78
N TYR A 22 11.26 3.01 -25.21
CA TYR A 22 9.88 3.47 -25.15
C TYR A 22 9.45 3.78 -23.71
N ILE A 23 9.71 2.86 -22.77
CA ILE A 23 9.37 3.06 -21.35
C ILE A 23 10.14 4.24 -20.75
N ALA A 24 11.44 4.37 -21.04
CA ALA A 24 12.23 5.53 -20.59
C ALA A 24 11.68 6.85 -21.16
N GLY A 25 11.22 6.83 -22.43
CA GLY A 25 10.59 7.96 -23.10
C GLY A 25 9.27 8.42 -22.47
N LEU A 26 8.53 7.53 -21.81
CA LEU A 26 7.31 7.88 -21.06
C LEU A 26 7.59 8.71 -19.80
N ARG A 27 8.85 8.71 -19.30
CA ARG A 27 9.28 9.43 -18.08
C ARG A 27 8.37 9.17 -16.87
N ILE A 28 7.94 7.92 -16.69
CA ILE A 28 7.08 7.50 -15.58
C ILE A 28 7.77 7.82 -14.25
N VAL A 29 7.09 8.54 -13.36
CA VAL A 29 7.58 8.84 -12.01
C VAL A 29 6.74 8.05 -10.99
N PRO A 30 7.31 7.06 -10.30
CA PRO A 30 6.62 6.39 -9.19
C PRO A 30 6.32 7.38 -8.05
N VAL A 31 5.13 7.30 -7.47
CA VAL A 31 4.72 8.16 -6.34
C VAL A 31 4.19 7.30 -5.21
N ALA A 32 4.71 7.52 -4.00
CA ALA A 32 4.18 6.92 -2.78
C ALA A 32 3.37 7.96 -2.01
N ILE A 33 2.15 7.60 -1.62
CA ILE A 33 1.29 8.42 -0.75
C ILE A 33 1.04 7.61 0.53
N SER A 34 1.50 8.14 1.66
CA SER A 34 1.39 7.50 2.96
C SER A 34 0.42 8.28 3.83
N TYR A 35 -0.76 7.69 4.03
CA TYR A 35 -1.79 8.20 4.94
C TYR A 35 -1.55 7.64 6.35
N GLU A 36 -1.68 8.49 7.36
CA GLU A 36 -1.68 8.03 8.74
C GLU A 36 -2.93 7.22 9.06
N LEU A 37 -4.10 7.68 8.60
CA LEU A 37 -5.37 6.98 8.71
C LEU A 37 -6.00 6.81 7.33
N ASP A 38 -6.54 5.63 7.07
CA ASP A 38 -7.37 5.38 5.89
C ASP A 38 -8.84 5.52 6.27
N PRO A 39 -9.57 6.54 5.78
CA PRO A 39 -10.99 6.71 6.05
C PRO A 39 -11.85 5.49 5.73
N CYS A 40 -11.41 4.68 4.76
CA CYS A 40 -12.14 3.53 4.25
C CYS A 40 -11.65 2.20 4.83
N ASP A 41 -10.77 2.20 5.85
CA ASP A 41 -10.23 0.98 6.46
C ASP A 41 -11.29 -0.03 6.90
N ALA A 42 -12.35 0.40 7.59
CA ALA A 42 -13.44 -0.48 8.02
C ALA A 42 -14.21 -1.11 6.83
N MET A 43 -14.41 -0.34 5.76
CA MET A 43 -15.10 -0.84 4.54
C MET A 43 -14.23 -1.89 3.84
N LYS A 44 -12.93 -1.61 3.70
CA LYS A 44 -11.96 -2.56 3.13
C LYS A 44 -11.80 -3.80 3.99
N ALA A 45 -11.74 -3.67 5.31
CA ALA A 45 -11.63 -4.78 6.24
C ALA A 45 -12.85 -5.72 6.14
N ARG A 46 -14.06 -5.15 6.06
CA ARG A 46 -15.29 -5.90 5.81
C ARG A 46 -15.26 -6.66 4.48
N GLU A 47 -14.89 -5.99 3.39
CA GLU A 47 -14.77 -6.63 2.07
C GLU A 47 -13.78 -7.78 2.09
N LEU A 48 -12.57 -7.56 2.63
CA LEU A 48 -11.53 -8.59 2.74
C LEU A 48 -11.98 -9.77 3.58
N HIS A 49 -12.66 -9.51 4.71
CA HIS A 49 -13.25 -10.57 5.53
C HIS A 49 -14.31 -11.36 4.75
N GLN A 50 -15.21 -10.70 4.03
CA GLN A 50 -16.24 -11.39 3.26
C GLN A 50 -15.65 -12.24 2.13
N LEU A 51 -14.62 -11.74 1.44
CA LEU A 51 -13.86 -12.49 0.45
C LEU A 51 -13.17 -13.72 1.07
N ALA A 52 -12.52 -13.56 2.22
CA ALA A 52 -11.84 -14.66 2.91
C ALA A 52 -12.82 -15.74 3.40
N THR A 53 -13.99 -15.34 3.90
CA THR A 53 -14.97 -16.26 4.51
C THR A 53 -15.91 -16.91 3.49
N HIS A 54 -16.32 -16.18 2.44
CA HIS A 54 -17.35 -16.63 1.49
C HIS A 54 -16.83 -16.81 0.06
N GLY A 55 -15.55 -16.52 -0.20
CA GLY A 55 -14.94 -16.56 -1.53
C GLY A 55 -15.47 -15.50 -2.51
N SER A 56 -16.40 -14.65 -2.08
CA SER A 56 -17.02 -13.62 -2.91
C SER A 56 -17.52 -12.47 -2.06
N TYR A 57 -17.53 -11.27 -2.66
CA TYR A 57 -18.11 -10.06 -2.10
C TYR A 57 -18.98 -9.42 -3.16
N ARG A 58 -20.22 -9.08 -2.79
CA ARG A 58 -21.14 -8.34 -3.66
C ARG A 58 -21.31 -6.95 -3.07
N LYS A 59 -20.80 -5.96 -3.79
CA LYS A 59 -20.96 -4.55 -3.43
C LYS A 59 -22.42 -4.14 -3.36
N GLY A 60 -22.73 -3.24 -2.43
CA GLY A 60 -24.01 -2.55 -2.38
C GLY A 60 -24.18 -1.59 -3.58
N GLU A 61 -25.43 -1.26 -3.91
CA GLU A 61 -25.75 -0.42 -5.08
C GLU A 61 -25.11 0.99 -5.04
N GLN A 62 -24.89 1.53 -3.84
CA GLN A 62 -24.33 2.88 -3.62
C GLN A 62 -22.96 2.89 -2.92
N GLU A 63 -22.37 1.72 -2.71
CA GLU A 63 -21.16 1.58 -1.90
C GLU A 63 -19.95 2.31 -2.49
N ASP A 64 -19.82 2.32 -3.81
CA ASP A 64 -18.75 3.07 -4.49
C ASP A 64 -18.91 4.59 -4.28
N ILE A 65 -20.14 5.11 -4.24
CA ILE A 65 -20.39 6.54 -3.96
C ILE A 65 -20.05 6.86 -2.51
N GLU A 66 -20.47 6.00 -1.58
CA GLU A 66 -20.18 6.15 -0.15
C GLU A 66 -18.67 6.11 0.12
N SER A 67 -17.95 5.16 -0.48
CA SER A 67 -16.50 5.02 -0.29
C SER A 67 -15.72 6.18 -0.89
N ILE A 68 -16.15 6.74 -2.04
CA ILE A 68 -15.57 7.97 -2.61
C ILE A 68 -15.80 9.14 -1.65
N GLY A 69 -17.04 9.37 -1.22
CA GLY A 69 -17.38 10.45 -0.30
C GLY A 69 -16.58 10.37 1.00
N LYS A 70 -16.50 9.16 1.58
CA LYS A 70 -15.73 8.89 2.80
C LYS A 70 -14.23 9.07 2.60
N GLY A 71 -13.70 8.61 1.47
CA GLY A 71 -12.28 8.78 1.12
C GLY A 71 -11.90 10.24 0.99
N ILE A 72 -12.77 11.08 0.41
CA ILE A 72 -12.52 12.52 0.24
C ILE A 72 -12.65 13.25 1.58
N ALA A 73 -13.80 13.11 2.26
CA ALA A 73 -14.15 13.91 3.43
C ALA A 73 -13.55 13.39 4.74
N GLY A 74 -13.15 12.12 4.80
CA GLY A 74 -12.67 11.50 6.03
C GLY A 74 -11.28 11.99 6.45
N GLN A 75 -11.05 11.93 7.76
CA GLN A 75 -9.78 12.29 8.39
C GLN A 75 -8.68 11.30 8.02
N LYS A 76 -7.58 11.82 7.49
CA LYS A 76 -6.41 11.05 7.05
C LYS A 76 -5.23 11.14 8.01
N GLY A 77 -5.35 11.98 9.04
CA GLY A 77 -4.21 12.43 9.84
C GLY A 77 -3.16 13.08 8.94
N ARG A 78 -1.89 12.77 9.20
CA ARG A 78 -0.79 13.21 8.33
C ARG A 78 -0.78 12.48 6.99
N VAL A 79 -0.43 13.24 5.96
CA VAL A 79 -0.25 12.72 4.60
C VAL A 79 1.15 13.06 4.13
N HIS A 80 1.92 12.02 3.82
CA HIS A 80 3.25 12.17 3.21
C HIS A 80 3.18 11.79 1.73
N VAL A 81 3.72 12.63 0.85
CA VAL A 81 3.81 12.36 -0.59
C VAL A 81 5.28 12.35 -0.97
N ALA A 82 5.76 11.20 -1.45
CA ALA A 82 7.12 11.02 -1.93
C ALA A 82 7.12 10.76 -3.43
N PHE A 83 7.86 11.58 -4.17
CA PHE A 83 8.11 11.39 -5.59
C PHE A 83 9.41 10.60 -5.77
N GLY A 84 9.35 9.56 -6.57
CA GLY A 84 10.51 8.83 -7.03
C GLY A 84 11.26 9.60 -8.14
N THR A 85 12.11 8.88 -8.84
CA THR A 85 12.81 9.38 -10.03
C THR A 85 12.17 8.79 -11.28
N PRO A 86 12.18 9.50 -12.42
CA PRO A 86 11.78 8.92 -13.69
C PRO A 86 12.44 7.55 -13.92
N LEU A 87 11.66 6.58 -14.39
CA LEU A 87 12.19 5.25 -14.69
C LEU A 87 13.34 5.35 -15.69
N ALA A 88 14.47 4.73 -15.35
CA ALA A 88 15.65 4.72 -16.21
C ALA A 88 15.47 3.75 -17.38
N GLY A 89 16.36 3.86 -18.38
CA GLY A 89 16.48 2.87 -19.44
C GLY A 89 16.98 1.51 -18.94
N GLY A 90 16.91 0.50 -19.79
CA GLY A 90 17.35 -0.87 -19.48
C GLY A 90 16.30 -1.76 -18.81
N LEU A 91 15.08 -1.27 -18.60
CA LEU A 91 13.96 -2.09 -18.14
C LEU A 91 13.33 -2.80 -19.35
N GLU A 92 13.72 -4.04 -19.61
CA GLU A 92 13.38 -4.75 -20.86
C GLU A 92 12.03 -5.46 -20.84
N THR A 93 11.44 -5.68 -19.67
CA THR A 93 10.18 -6.42 -19.51
C THR A 93 9.17 -5.65 -18.66
N PRO A 94 7.86 -5.86 -18.88
CA PRO A 94 6.82 -5.31 -18.00
C PRO A 94 7.02 -5.65 -16.52
N GLU A 95 7.54 -6.83 -16.23
CA GLU A 95 7.85 -7.31 -14.88
C GLU A 95 9.00 -6.53 -14.25
N ALA A 96 10.06 -6.22 -15.01
CA ALA A 96 11.17 -5.39 -14.55
C ALA A 96 10.70 -3.96 -14.25
N VAL A 97 9.82 -3.40 -15.09
CA VAL A 97 9.21 -2.08 -14.87
C VAL A 97 8.38 -2.07 -13.59
N ALA A 98 7.52 -3.06 -13.40
CA ALA A 98 6.71 -3.17 -12.18
C ALA A 98 7.58 -3.32 -10.92
N ALA A 99 8.61 -4.15 -10.97
CA ALA A 99 9.53 -4.32 -9.85
C ALA A 99 10.28 -3.02 -9.50
N GLU A 100 10.66 -2.22 -10.50
CA GLU A 100 11.31 -0.92 -10.26
C GLU A 100 10.34 0.13 -9.69
N VAL A 101 9.09 0.14 -10.16
CA VAL A 101 8.02 0.97 -9.57
C VAL A 101 7.81 0.57 -8.11
N ASP A 102 7.65 -0.72 -7.82
CA ASP A 102 7.45 -1.26 -6.48
C ASP A 102 8.64 -0.91 -5.57
N ARG A 103 9.88 -1.06 -6.05
CA ARG A 103 11.09 -0.68 -5.31
C ARG A 103 11.05 0.79 -4.89
N GLN A 104 10.72 1.69 -5.81
CA GLN A 104 10.66 3.13 -5.52
C GLN A 104 9.48 3.48 -4.60
N VAL A 105 8.31 2.89 -4.80
CA VAL A 105 7.12 3.13 -3.96
C VAL A 105 7.36 2.64 -2.53
N ILE A 106 7.87 1.41 -2.38
CA ILE A 106 8.17 0.83 -1.05
C ILE A 106 9.27 1.64 -0.37
N SER A 107 10.31 2.08 -1.09
CA SER A 107 11.37 2.93 -0.54
C SER A 107 10.83 4.28 -0.07
N GLY A 108 10.03 4.95 -0.91
CA GLY A 108 9.46 6.27 -0.66
C GLY A 108 8.36 6.30 0.38
N PHE A 109 7.69 5.17 0.66
CA PHE A 109 6.62 5.11 1.65
C PHE A 109 7.11 5.55 3.04
N CYS A 110 6.44 6.51 3.65
CA CYS A 110 6.70 6.96 5.02
C CYS A 110 5.87 6.14 6.00
N LEU A 111 6.50 5.56 7.04
CA LEU A 111 5.78 4.89 8.10
C LEU A 111 5.31 5.90 9.13
N HIS A 112 3.99 5.99 9.31
CA HIS A 112 3.37 6.71 10.43
C HIS A 112 3.28 5.78 11.65
N PRO A 113 3.08 6.32 12.87
CA PRO A 113 2.96 5.50 14.08
C PRO A 113 1.86 4.43 13.98
N THR A 114 0.75 4.73 13.32
CA THR A 114 -0.36 3.77 13.07
C THR A 114 0.07 2.51 12.33
N ASN A 115 1.03 2.61 11.40
CA ASN A 115 1.61 1.44 10.73
C ASN A 115 2.35 0.54 11.74
N LEU A 116 3.07 1.15 12.70
CA LEU A 116 3.83 0.45 13.71
C LEU A 116 2.93 -0.15 14.80
N TYR A 117 1.89 0.58 15.23
CA TYR A 117 0.89 0.07 16.18
C TYR A 117 0.18 -1.16 15.60
N ALA A 118 -0.28 -1.07 14.35
CA ALA A 118 -0.92 -2.19 13.68
C ALA A 118 0.02 -3.40 13.53
N TYR A 119 1.27 -3.15 13.14
CA TYR A 119 2.28 -4.20 12.98
C TYR A 119 2.60 -4.88 14.33
N ALA A 120 2.84 -4.10 15.39
CA ALA A 120 3.08 -4.65 16.72
C ALA A 120 1.87 -5.46 17.25
N ARG A 121 0.64 -5.04 16.92
CA ARG A 121 -0.57 -5.75 17.32
C ARG A 121 -0.78 -7.06 16.56
N LEU A 122 -0.37 -7.14 15.28
CA LEU A 122 -0.47 -8.36 14.48
C LEU A 122 0.68 -9.34 14.68
N TYR A 123 1.90 -8.86 14.90
CA TYR A 123 3.11 -9.70 14.89
C TYR A 123 3.81 -9.74 16.26
N GLY A 124 3.29 -9.00 17.24
CA GLY A 124 3.86 -8.86 18.57
C GLY A 124 4.83 -7.68 18.69
N ALA A 125 4.93 -7.11 19.89
CA ALA A 125 5.77 -5.93 20.16
C ALA A 125 7.29 -6.17 19.95
N ALA A 126 7.72 -7.43 19.96
CA ALA A 126 9.11 -7.83 19.71
C ALA A 126 9.42 -8.11 18.22
N ALA A 127 8.43 -7.96 17.32
CA ALA A 127 8.62 -8.18 15.90
C ALA A 127 9.66 -7.21 15.30
N PRO A 128 10.48 -7.67 14.33
CA PRO A 128 11.52 -6.85 13.72
C PRO A 128 10.92 -5.65 13.00
N LEU A 129 11.59 -4.51 13.06
CA LEU A 129 11.23 -3.31 12.31
C LEU A 129 12.22 -3.07 11.16
N PRO A 130 11.76 -2.54 10.02
CA PRO A 130 12.62 -2.28 8.89
C PRO A 130 13.69 -1.23 9.24
N PRO A 131 14.98 -1.53 9.00
CA PRO A 131 16.07 -0.61 9.28
C PRO A 131 15.98 0.58 8.35
N ASN A 132 16.32 1.78 8.87
CA ASN A 132 16.35 3.03 8.10
C ASN A 132 15.03 3.39 7.38
N ALA A 133 13.89 2.81 7.79
CA ALA A 133 12.61 3.20 7.25
C ALA A 133 12.31 4.66 7.62
N ARG A 134 11.94 5.48 6.62
CA ARG A 134 11.42 6.83 6.84
C ARG A 134 10.22 6.74 7.79
N ARG A 135 10.26 7.54 8.84
CA ARG A 135 9.20 7.66 9.84
C ARG A 135 8.93 9.13 10.10
N GLU A 136 7.66 9.45 10.28
CA GLU A 136 7.22 10.78 10.69
C GLU A 136 6.37 10.67 11.96
N ALA A 137 6.26 11.77 12.70
CA ALA A 137 5.32 11.84 13.81
C ALA A 137 3.89 11.78 13.27
N GLY A 138 3.02 11.10 14.01
CA GLY A 138 1.59 11.04 13.74
C GLY A 138 0.81 11.96 14.66
N ASP A 139 -0.42 12.29 14.27
CA ASP A 139 -1.38 13.01 15.09
C ASP A 139 -2.30 12.04 15.89
N CYS A 140 -2.34 10.75 15.52
CA CYS A 140 -3.13 9.70 16.17
C CYS A 140 -2.30 8.93 17.20
N THR A 141 -2.80 8.89 18.44
CA THR A 141 -2.18 8.10 19.52
C THR A 141 -2.49 6.61 19.36
N GLU A 142 -1.67 5.77 19.99
CA GLU A 142 -1.91 4.31 20.02
C GLU A 142 -3.26 3.93 20.62
N ALA A 143 -3.70 4.66 21.66
CA ALA A 143 -5.00 4.43 22.30
C ALA A 143 -6.17 4.75 21.36
N GLU A 144 -6.11 5.88 20.63
CA GLU A 144 -7.12 6.26 19.63
C GLU A 144 -7.15 5.27 18.46
N PHE A 145 -5.97 4.86 17.98
CA PHE A 145 -5.86 3.87 16.92
C PHE A 145 -6.47 2.52 17.36
N ASN A 146 -6.12 2.03 18.55
CA ASN A 146 -6.67 0.78 19.07
C ASN A 146 -8.18 0.87 19.27
N ALA A 147 -8.69 1.96 19.83
CA ALA A 147 -10.13 2.19 19.98
C ALA A 147 -10.85 2.17 18.63
N ARG A 148 -10.24 2.76 17.58
CA ARG A 148 -10.77 2.72 16.21
C ARG A 148 -10.86 1.29 15.67
N ILE A 149 -9.82 0.48 15.84
CA ILE A 149 -9.81 -0.92 15.39
C ILE A 149 -10.79 -1.76 16.22
N ASP A 150 -10.86 -1.55 17.53
CA ASP A 150 -11.71 -2.32 18.44
C ASP A 150 -13.21 -2.04 18.24
N ALA A 151 -13.55 -0.88 17.69
CA ALA A 151 -14.90 -0.56 17.26
C ALA A 151 -15.37 -1.39 16.04
N MET A 152 -14.47 -2.04 15.32
CA MET A 152 -14.81 -2.95 14.22
C MET A 152 -15.17 -4.35 14.75
N PRO A 153 -16.01 -5.12 14.02
CA PRO A 153 -16.29 -6.52 14.36
C PRO A 153 -15.00 -7.34 14.47
N GLU A 154 -14.93 -8.24 15.46
CA GLU A 154 -13.71 -8.95 15.84
C GLU A 154 -13.08 -9.69 14.65
N GLU A 155 -13.91 -10.33 13.83
CA GLU A 155 -13.48 -11.06 12.63
C GLU A 155 -12.90 -10.18 11.51
N GLN A 156 -13.15 -8.86 11.55
CA GLN A 156 -12.64 -7.91 10.56
C GLN A 156 -11.34 -7.24 11.01
N ARG A 157 -11.06 -7.21 12.33
CA ARG A 157 -9.90 -6.50 12.90
C ARG A 157 -8.55 -6.95 12.30
N PRO A 158 -8.29 -8.26 12.06
CA PRO A 158 -7.03 -8.67 11.45
C PRO A 158 -6.80 -8.09 10.06
N PHE A 159 -7.87 -7.94 9.26
CA PHE A 159 -7.80 -7.32 7.94
C PHE A 159 -7.55 -5.81 8.04
N ALA A 160 -8.22 -5.12 8.97
CA ALA A 160 -7.98 -3.71 9.23
C ALA A 160 -6.53 -3.44 9.65
N LEU A 161 -6.01 -4.23 10.59
CA LEU A 161 -4.61 -4.14 11.01
C LEU A 161 -3.66 -4.45 9.84
N GLY A 162 -4.00 -5.43 9.00
CA GLY A 162 -3.22 -5.82 7.84
C GLY A 162 -3.04 -4.67 6.83
N ILE A 163 -4.08 -3.86 6.62
CA ILE A 163 -4.03 -2.67 5.76
C ILE A 163 -2.90 -1.71 6.20
N TYR A 164 -2.77 -1.47 7.50
CA TYR A 164 -1.75 -0.58 8.05
C TYR A 164 -0.38 -1.26 8.18
N ALA A 165 -0.33 -2.51 8.63
CA ALA A 165 0.89 -3.25 8.91
C ALA A 165 1.66 -3.64 7.63
N ASN A 166 0.97 -3.78 6.49
CA ASN A 166 1.57 -4.23 5.24
C ASN A 166 2.72 -3.33 4.74
N ALA A 167 2.68 -2.04 5.07
CA ALA A 167 3.79 -1.13 4.74
C ALA A 167 5.10 -1.50 5.47
N VAL A 168 5.00 -1.96 6.72
CA VAL A 168 6.14 -2.45 7.50
C VAL A 168 6.65 -3.76 6.89
N VAL A 169 5.74 -4.70 6.60
CA VAL A 169 6.05 -5.99 5.97
C VAL A 169 6.76 -5.81 4.63
N SER A 170 6.24 -4.93 3.77
CA SER A 170 6.81 -4.68 2.43
C SER A 170 8.23 -4.11 2.53
N LYS A 171 8.48 -3.23 3.51
CA LYS A 171 9.83 -2.71 3.76
C LYS A 171 10.79 -3.76 4.32
N LEU A 172 10.33 -4.65 5.20
CA LEU A 172 11.12 -5.79 5.67
C LEU A 172 11.52 -6.70 4.52
N SER A 173 10.55 -7.09 3.68
CA SER A 173 10.80 -7.89 2.48
C SER A 173 11.80 -7.23 1.54
N ALA A 174 11.64 -5.93 1.27
CA ALA A 174 12.55 -5.18 0.41
C ALA A 174 13.97 -5.05 1.00
N ALA A 175 14.10 -5.09 2.33
CA ALA A 175 15.39 -5.11 3.02
C ALA A 175 16.00 -6.53 3.15
N GLY A 176 15.34 -7.56 2.59
CA GLY A 176 15.77 -8.96 2.73
C GLY A 176 15.63 -9.51 4.15
N GLN A 177 14.79 -8.90 4.99
CA GLN A 177 14.56 -9.33 6.36
C GLN A 177 13.38 -10.32 6.43
N PRO A 178 13.42 -11.29 7.36
CA PRO A 178 12.34 -12.24 7.53
C PRO A 178 11.06 -11.51 7.96
N VAL A 179 9.95 -11.83 7.28
CA VAL A 179 8.61 -11.38 7.66
C VAL A 179 8.04 -12.40 8.66
N PRO A 180 7.68 -11.99 9.88
CA PRO A 180 7.09 -12.89 10.86
C PRO A 180 5.68 -13.34 10.43
N SER A 181 5.23 -14.48 10.96
CA SER A 181 3.82 -14.89 10.88
C SER A 181 2.98 -14.06 11.87
N PRO A 182 1.72 -13.73 11.54
CA PRO A 182 0.82 -13.11 12.51
C PRO A 182 0.65 -13.97 13.77
N CYS A 183 0.45 -13.32 14.92
CA CYS A 183 0.20 -13.94 16.22
C CYS A 183 -1.19 -14.56 16.34
#